data_AF-Q5JLI7-F1
#
_entry.id   AF-Q5JLI7-F1
#
_cell.length_a   1.000
_cell.length_b   1.000
_cell.length_c   1.000
_cell.angle_alpha   90.00
_cell.angle_beta   90.00
_cell.angle_gamma   90.00
#
_symmetry.space_group_name_H-M   'P 1'
#
loop_
_entity.id
_entity.type
_entity.pdbx_description
1 polymer ?
#
loop_
_entity_poly.entity_id
_entity_poly.type
_entity_poly.pdbx_seq_one_letter_code
_entity_poly.pdbx_strand_id
1 'polypeptide(L)'
;MCIMQISFVLCSKLMVVLIKGFNSTLRQGNVTHHEYIQLGKGRDVGMNQISNFEAKVANGNGEQTLCRDIYRLGHRFDFYRMLSLYFTTVGFYFNSMVAVLTVYVFLYGRLYLVLSGLEKSILQDPQIKNIKPFENALATQSIFQLGMLLVLPMMIEVGLEKGFGRALGEFVIMQLQLASVFFTFHLGTKTHYYGRTILHGGAKYRGTGRGFVVRHAKFAENYRMYSRSHFVKALELLILLVVYLAYGISYRSSSLYLYVTISIWFLVFCWLFAPFVFNPSCFEWHKTVDDWTDWWHWMSNRGGIGLAPEQSWEAWWISEHDHLRNGTIRSLLLEFVLSLRFLIYQYGIVYHLHIVHGNRSFMVYALSWLVIAIVLVSLKVVSMGREKFITNFQLVFRILKGIVFIVLISLVVILFVVFNLTVSDVGASILAFIPTGWFILQIAQLCGPLFRRLVTEPLCALFCSCCTGGTACKGRCCARFRLRSRDVLRKIGPWDSIQEMARMYEYTMGILIFFPIAVLSWFPFVSEFQTRLLFNQAFSRGLQISRILTGQNGSGSKRD
;
A
#
# COMPACT_ATOMS: atom_id res chain seq x y z
N MET A 1 -28.52 4.12 2.36
CA MET A 1 -27.22 4.77 2.73
C MET A 1 -27.14 4.94 4.24
N CYS A 2 -27.80 4.08 5.04
CA CYS A 2 -27.96 4.28 6.48
C CYS A 2 -27.26 3.20 7.34
N ILE A 3 -26.94 2.01 6.82
CA ILE A 3 -26.16 0.97 7.55
C ILE A 3 -24.66 1.25 7.47
N MET A 4 -24.23 2.15 6.60
CA MET A 4 -22.84 2.60 6.51
C MET A 4 -22.57 3.92 7.23
N GLN A 5 -23.51 4.37 8.06
CA GLN A 5 -23.43 5.64 8.80
C GLN A 5 -23.39 5.49 10.33
N ILE A 6 -23.04 4.31 10.86
CA ILE A 6 -22.55 4.19 12.24
C ILE A 6 -21.02 4.36 12.22
N SER A 7 -20.57 5.56 11.85
CA SER A 7 -19.19 6.02 12.04
C SER A 7 -19.16 7.55 12.03
N PHE A 8 -19.96 8.18 12.89
CA PHE A 8 -19.91 9.62 13.11
C PHE A 8 -18.85 10.00 14.17
N VAL A 9 -17.77 10.65 13.68
CA VAL A 9 -17.03 11.81 14.24
C VAL A 9 -16.17 11.63 15.52
N LEU A 10 -14.96 12.24 15.49
CA LEU A 10 -14.05 12.64 16.60
C LEU A 10 -12.87 11.72 17.03
N CYS A 11 -12.09 11.20 16.09
CA CYS A 11 -11.04 10.18 16.30
C CYS A 11 -9.79 10.47 17.20
N SER A 12 -9.74 11.54 18.01
CA SER A 12 -8.73 11.63 19.11
C SER A 12 -9.36 11.72 20.49
N LYS A 13 -10.52 12.36 20.62
CA LYS A 13 -11.36 12.26 21.81
C LYS A 13 -12.14 10.94 21.85
N LEU A 14 -12.40 10.31 20.69
CA LEU A 14 -13.19 9.08 20.57
C LEU A 14 -12.53 7.89 21.24
N MET A 15 -11.21 7.67 21.15
CA MET A 15 -10.61 6.51 21.83
C MET A 15 -10.75 6.61 23.35
N VAL A 16 -10.61 7.82 23.92
CA VAL A 16 -10.91 8.07 25.34
C VAL A 16 -12.39 7.86 25.64
N VAL A 17 -13.29 8.32 24.77
CA VAL A 17 -14.74 8.14 24.95
C VAL A 17 -15.15 6.66 24.81
N LEU A 18 -14.55 5.91 23.89
CA LEU A 18 -14.80 4.49 23.65
C LEU A 18 -14.26 3.65 24.80
N ILE A 19 -13.03 3.91 25.26
CA ILE A 19 -12.48 3.24 26.44
C ILE A 19 -13.32 3.58 27.68
N LYS A 20 -13.77 4.84 27.83
CA LYS A 20 -14.73 5.21 28.89
C LYS A 20 -16.07 4.48 28.72
N GLY A 21 -16.56 4.30 27.50
CA GLY A 21 -17.76 3.53 27.18
C GLY A 21 -17.62 2.06 27.60
N PHE A 22 -16.54 1.39 27.18
CA PHE A 22 -16.21 0.02 27.59
C PHE A 22 -16.13 -0.10 29.10
N ASN A 23 -15.44 0.82 29.77
CA ASN A 23 -15.34 0.83 31.22
C ASN A 23 -16.68 1.10 31.92
N SER A 24 -17.54 1.95 31.35
CA SER A 24 -18.91 2.17 31.82
C SER A 24 -19.72 0.89 31.73
N THR A 25 -19.76 0.24 30.56
CA THR A 25 -20.48 -1.02 30.36
C THR A 25 -19.93 -2.14 31.25
N LEU A 26 -18.60 -2.24 31.43
CA LEU A 26 -17.98 -3.20 32.35
C LEU A 26 -18.40 -2.97 33.82
N ARG A 27 -18.72 -1.73 34.19
CA ARG A 27 -19.24 -1.35 35.50
C ARG A 27 -20.77 -1.35 35.56
N GLN A 28 -21.44 -1.97 34.59
CA GLN A 28 -22.91 -2.00 34.47
C GLN A 28 -23.56 -0.62 34.33
N GLY A 29 -22.78 0.39 33.92
CA GLY A 29 -23.30 1.70 33.55
C GLY A 29 -24.05 1.63 32.23
N ASN A 30 -25.21 2.29 32.17
CA ASN A 30 -25.99 2.41 30.94
C ASN A 30 -25.65 3.72 30.21
N VAL A 31 -25.58 3.67 28.88
CA VAL A 31 -25.40 4.85 28.03
C VAL A 31 -26.62 4.94 27.14
N THR A 32 -27.42 5.98 27.31
CA THR A 32 -28.58 6.22 26.45
C THR A 32 -28.09 6.68 25.07
N HIS A 33 -28.46 5.94 24.04
CA HIS A 33 -28.22 6.32 22.66
C HIS A 33 -29.49 6.97 22.10
N HIS A 34 -29.38 8.23 21.69
CA HIS A 34 -30.46 8.91 20.96
C HIS A 34 -30.15 8.83 19.47
N GLU A 35 -30.92 8.04 18.74
CA GLU A 35 -30.88 8.04 17.27
C GLU A 35 -31.57 9.30 16.75
N TYR A 36 -30.96 9.88 15.73
CA TYR A 36 -31.53 10.99 15.00
C TYR A 36 -31.69 10.57 13.55
N ILE A 37 -32.90 10.71 13.02
CA ILE A 37 -33.21 10.42 11.61
C ILE A 37 -32.37 11.30 10.69
N GLN A 38 -32.09 12.54 11.09
CA GLN A 38 -31.23 13.45 10.36
C GLN A 38 -30.56 14.46 11.30
N LEU A 39 -29.23 14.50 11.30
CA LEU A 39 -28.43 15.54 11.95
C LEU A 39 -27.54 16.23 10.94
N GLY A 40 -27.78 17.52 10.71
CA GLY A 40 -27.02 18.36 9.79
C GLY A 40 -25.67 18.76 10.35
N LYS A 41 -24.70 17.83 10.36
CA LYS A 41 -23.27 18.16 10.53
C LYS A 41 -22.40 17.46 9.49
N GLY A 42 -22.96 17.23 8.31
CA GLY A 42 -22.23 16.81 7.12
C GLY A 42 -21.54 18.00 6.47
N ARG A 43 -20.27 17.85 6.16
CA ARG A 43 -19.58 18.67 5.15
C ARG A 43 -19.19 17.71 4.04
N ASP A 44 -19.16 18.20 2.82
CA ASP A 44 -18.60 17.41 1.73
C ASP A 44 -17.17 17.00 2.14
N VAL A 45 -16.69 15.84 1.71
CA VAL A 45 -15.34 15.36 2.05
C VAL A 45 -14.68 14.78 0.80
N GLY A 46 -13.45 15.19 0.53
CA GLY A 46 -12.66 14.64 -0.57
C GLY A 46 -12.08 13.27 -0.21
N MET A 47 -11.64 12.51 -1.22
CA MET A 47 -11.09 11.15 -1.05
C MET A 47 -9.98 11.08 0.00
N ASN A 48 -9.04 12.04 0.01
CA ASN A 48 -7.95 12.08 1.00
C ASN A 48 -8.44 12.33 2.43
N GLN A 49 -9.52 13.09 2.62
CA GLN A 49 -10.10 13.28 3.94
C GLN A 49 -10.79 12.01 4.43
N ILE A 50 -11.51 11.32 3.55
CA ILE A 50 -12.18 10.06 3.87
C ILE A 50 -11.16 8.97 4.17
N SER A 51 -10.13 8.79 3.33
CA SER A 51 -9.09 7.79 3.59
C SER A 51 -8.32 8.07 4.88
N ASN A 52 -8.06 9.34 5.22
CA ASN A 52 -7.47 9.68 6.51
C ASN A 52 -8.42 9.39 7.68
N PHE A 53 -9.72 9.54 7.51
CA PHE A 53 -10.70 9.15 8.52
C PHE A 53 -10.67 7.63 8.72
N GLU A 54 -10.80 6.86 7.63
CA GLU A 54 -10.77 5.40 7.63
C GLU A 54 -9.47 4.84 8.22
N ALA A 55 -8.32 5.43 7.88
CA ALA A 55 -7.03 5.07 8.45
C ALA A 55 -7.00 5.22 9.98
N LYS A 56 -7.63 6.28 10.53
CA LYS A 56 -7.69 6.48 11.98
C LYS A 56 -8.62 5.48 12.65
N VAL A 57 -9.79 5.22 12.07
CA VAL A 57 -10.74 4.25 12.62
C VAL A 57 -10.12 2.85 12.61
N ALA A 58 -9.42 2.48 11.54
CA ALA A 58 -8.68 1.23 11.44
C ALA A 58 -7.55 1.12 12.48
N ASN A 59 -6.74 2.17 12.66
CA ASN A 59 -5.72 2.20 13.73
C ASN A 59 -6.35 2.07 15.12
N GLY A 60 -7.42 2.80 15.39
CA GLY A 60 -8.12 2.74 16.67
C GLY A 60 -8.70 1.36 16.97
N ASN A 61 -9.23 0.67 15.96
CA ASN A 61 -9.70 -0.71 16.08
C ASN A 61 -8.52 -1.70 16.25
N GLY A 62 -7.37 -1.46 15.61
CA GLY A 62 -6.17 -2.27 15.83
C GLY A 62 -5.67 -2.20 17.28
N GLU A 63 -5.63 -1.01 17.88
CA GLU A 63 -5.31 -0.83 19.30
C GLU A 63 -6.35 -1.47 20.23
N GLN A 64 -7.62 -1.41 19.84
CA GLN A 64 -8.72 -2.06 20.55
C GLN A 64 -8.58 -3.59 20.56
N THR A 65 -8.19 -4.20 19.44
CA THR A 65 -7.91 -5.65 19.36
C THR A 65 -6.82 -6.06 20.35
N LEU A 66 -5.84 -5.20 20.59
CA LEU A 66 -4.75 -5.42 21.55
C LEU A 66 -5.13 -5.05 23.00
N CYS A 67 -6.31 -4.46 23.22
CA CYS A 67 -6.74 -3.95 24.51
C CYS A 67 -7.34 -5.02 25.42
N ARG A 68 -6.99 -4.97 26.71
CA ARG A 68 -7.55 -5.84 27.77
C ARG A 68 -9.05 -5.63 28.01
N ASP A 69 -9.57 -4.44 27.70
CA ASP A 69 -10.98 -4.12 27.94
C ASP A 69 -11.91 -4.89 26.99
N ILE A 70 -11.49 -5.12 25.73
CA ILE A 70 -12.23 -5.96 24.79
C ILE A 70 -12.24 -7.41 25.26
N TYR A 71 -11.11 -7.92 25.74
CA TYR A 71 -11.04 -9.26 26.32
C TYR A 71 -12.02 -9.42 27.50
N ARG A 72 -12.12 -8.42 28.38
CA ARG A 72 -13.05 -8.42 29.53
C ARG A 72 -14.50 -8.32 29.11
N LEU A 73 -14.82 -7.45 28.14
CA LEU A 73 -16.16 -7.35 27.56
C LEU A 73 -16.58 -8.66 26.92
N GLY A 74 -15.63 -9.32 26.24
CA GLY A 74 -15.84 -10.61 25.61
C GLY A 74 -16.33 -11.69 26.59
N HIS A 75 -15.85 -11.68 27.84
CA HIS A 75 -16.27 -12.66 28.85
C HIS A 75 -17.63 -12.33 29.48
N ARG A 76 -18.16 -11.12 29.29
CA ARG A 76 -19.39 -10.64 29.94
C ARG A 76 -20.56 -10.48 28.99
N PHE A 77 -20.31 -10.39 27.68
CA PHE A 77 -21.37 -10.28 26.68
C PHE A 77 -22.00 -11.64 26.38
N ASP A 78 -23.32 -11.65 26.26
CA ASP A 78 -24.08 -12.72 25.66
C ASP A 78 -23.80 -12.83 24.15
N PHE A 79 -24.19 -13.94 23.55
CA PHE A 79 -23.87 -14.26 22.15
C PHE A 79 -24.28 -13.14 21.17
N TYR A 80 -25.47 -12.55 21.34
CA TYR A 80 -25.95 -11.51 20.42
C TYR A 80 -25.20 -10.19 20.56
N ARG A 81 -24.90 -9.76 21.78
CA ARG A 81 -24.06 -8.56 22.01
C ARG A 81 -22.64 -8.79 21.55
N MET A 82 -22.11 -10.00 21.68
CA MET A 82 -20.81 -10.36 21.11
C MET A 82 -20.82 -10.27 19.58
N LEU A 83 -21.84 -10.79 18.92
CA LEU A 83 -21.96 -10.73 17.47
C LEU A 83 -22.05 -9.29 16.97
N SER A 84 -22.83 -8.45 17.67
CA SER A 84 -22.91 -7.01 17.40
C SER A 84 -21.56 -6.31 17.58
N LEU A 85 -20.85 -6.59 18.69
CA LEU A 85 -19.51 -6.05 18.94
C LEU A 85 -18.53 -6.49 17.83
N TYR A 86 -18.56 -7.77 17.42
CA TYR A 86 -17.72 -8.31 16.38
C TYR A 86 -17.96 -7.60 15.04
N PHE A 87 -19.23 -7.46 14.63
CA PHE A 87 -19.58 -6.86 13.34
C PHE A 87 -19.33 -5.34 13.29
N THR A 88 -19.44 -4.63 14.41
CA THR A 88 -19.31 -3.16 14.43
C THR A 88 -17.90 -2.66 14.74
N THR A 89 -17.07 -3.48 15.40
CA THR A 89 -15.73 -3.09 15.85
C THR A 89 -14.64 -4.00 15.27
N VAL A 90 -13.94 -4.75 16.11
CA VAL A 90 -12.73 -5.52 15.79
C VAL A 90 -12.94 -6.53 14.68
N GLY A 91 -14.05 -7.27 14.70
CA GLY A 91 -14.30 -8.37 13.76
C GLY A 91 -14.42 -7.91 12.31
N PHE A 92 -15.01 -6.75 12.06
CA PHE A 92 -15.10 -6.17 10.71
C PHE A 92 -13.72 -5.87 10.11
N TYR A 93 -12.82 -5.25 10.89
CA TYR A 93 -11.46 -4.93 10.43
C TYR A 93 -10.59 -6.18 10.33
N PHE A 94 -10.77 -7.14 11.24
CA PHE A 94 -10.12 -8.44 11.16
C PHE A 94 -10.50 -9.20 9.90
N ASN A 95 -11.80 -9.32 9.62
CA ASN A 95 -12.31 -9.96 8.40
C ASN A 95 -11.78 -9.26 7.13
N SER A 96 -11.75 -7.93 7.14
CA SER A 96 -11.19 -7.14 6.03
C SER A 96 -9.72 -7.48 5.77
N MET A 97 -8.92 -7.58 6.85
CA MET A 97 -7.51 -7.96 6.76
C MET A 97 -7.33 -9.38 6.24
N VAL A 98 -8.10 -10.33 6.77
CA VAL A 98 -8.07 -11.74 6.33
C VAL A 98 -8.44 -11.83 4.85
N ALA A 99 -9.46 -11.11 4.38
CA ALA A 99 -9.86 -11.13 2.98
C ALA A 99 -8.71 -10.71 2.04
N VAL A 100 -7.98 -9.64 2.38
CA VAL A 100 -6.82 -9.20 1.60
C VAL A 100 -5.65 -10.20 1.71
N LEU A 101 -5.37 -10.74 2.90
CA LEU A 101 -4.33 -11.76 3.08
C LEU A 101 -4.60 -13.01 2.25
N THR A 102 -5.86 -13.44 2.16
CA THR A 102 -6.27 -14.57 1.31
C THR A 102 -5.95 -14.32 -0.16
N VAL A 103 -6.10 -13.09 -0.67
CA VAL A 103 -5.69 -12.75 -2.05
C VAL A 103 -4.19 -12.93 -2.25
N TYR A 104 -3.37 -12.51 -1.29
CA TYR A 104 -1.92 -12.71 -1.34
C TYR A 104 -1.54 -14.19 -1.28
N VAL A 105 -2.08 -14.94 -0.31
CA VAL A 105 -1.84 -16.38 -0.14
C VAL A 105 -2.27 -17.13 -1.40
N PHE A 106 -3.41 -16.76 -1.98
CA PHE A 106 -3.92 -17.34 -3.20
C PHE A 106 -2.97 -17.12 -4.39
N LEU A 107 -2.56 -15.89 -4.68
CA LEU A 107 -1.66 -15.60 -5.81
C LEU A 107 -0.27 -16.20 -5.63
N TYR A 108 0.33 -16.06 -4.45
CA TYR A 108 1.64 -16.67 -4.17
C TYR A 108 1.55 -18.20 -4.22
N GLY A 109 0.51 -18.79 -3.64
CA GLY A 109 0.28 -20.23 -3.70
C GLY A 109 0.16 -20.73 -5.14
N ARG A 110 -0.63 -20.04 -5.98
CA ARG A 110 -0.74 -20.33 -7.41
C ARG A 110 0.58 -20.19 -8.14
N LEU A 111 1.31 -19.11 -7.90
CA LEU A 111 2.63 -18.91 -8.49
C LEU A 111 3.60 -20.05 -8.14
N TYR A 112 3.63 -20.50 -6.89
CA TYR A 112 4.49 -21.63 -6.48
C TYR A 112 4.07 -22.96 -7.13
N LEU A 113 2.77 -23.19 -7.33
CA LEU A 113 2.27 -24.37 -8.06
C LEU A 113 2.66 -24.36 -9.54
N VAL A 114 2.56 -23.20 -10.21
CA VAL A 114 3.00 -23.03 -11.60
C VAL A 114 4.51 -23.23 -11.72
N LEU A 115 5.29 -22.52 -10.89
CA LEU A 115 6.75 -22.54 -11.00
C LEU A 115 7.37 -23.89 -10.61
N SER A 116 6.75 -24.65 -9.70
CA SER A 116 7.20 -26.01 -9.38
C SER A 116 6.90 -27.04 -10.49
N GLY A 117 6.05 -26.70 -11.46
CA GLY A 117 5.56 -27.63 -12.47
C GLY A 117 4.52 -28.63 -11.95
N LEU A 118 4.21 -28.61 -10.64
CA LEU A 118 3.20 -29.47 -10.02
C LEU A 118 1.82 -29.25 -10.66
N GLU A 119 1.49 -28.01 -11.01
CA GLU A 119 0.24 -27.69 -11.69
C GLU A 119 0.09 -28.41 -13.03
N LYS A 120 1.16 -28.47 -13.83
CA LYS A 120 1.18 -29.20 -15.10
C LYS A 120 1.00 -30.71 -14.87
N SER A 121 1.66 -31.26 -13.86
CA SER A 121 1.54 -32.68 -13.51
C SER A 121 0.12 -33.05 -13.06
N ILE A 122 -0.54 -32.22 -12.26
CA ILE A 122 -1.91 -32.43 -11.79
C ILE A 122 -2.90 -32.43 -12.98
N LEU A 123 -2.75 -31.49 -13.91
CA LEU A 123 -3.65 -31.38 -15.06
C LEU A 123 -3.48 -32.52 -16.09
N GLN A 124 -2.30 -33.13 -16.14
CA GLN A 124 -2.01 -34.25 -17.02
C GLN A 124 -2.39 -35.61 -16.42
N ASP A 125 -2.81 -35.66 -15.16
CA ASP A 125 -3.19 -36.90 -14.48
C ASP A 125 -4.56 -37.41 -14.99
N PRO A 126 -4.61 -38.59 -15.64
CA PRO A 126 -5.86 -39.17 -16.15
C PRO A 126 -6.86 -39.59 -15.06
N GLN A 127 -6.49 -39.60 -13.78
CA GLN A 127 -7.41 -39.84 -12.66
C GLN A 127 -8.27 -38.60 -12.33
N ILE A 128 -7.79 -37.39 -12.66
CA ILE A 128 -8.44 -36.11 -12.33
C ILE A 128 -9.29 -35.64 -13.53
N LYS A 129 -10.26 -36.45 -13.95
CA LYS A 129 -11.11 -36.17 -15.13
C LYS A 129 -12.24 -35.14 -14.88
N ASN A 130 -12.58 -34.83 -13.63
CA ASN A 130 -13.71 -33.96 -13.29
C ASN A 130 -13.29 -32.72 -12.49
N ILE A 131 -12.70 -31.73 -13.16
CA ILE A 131 -12.36 -30.42 -12.57
C ILE A 131 -13.60 -29.50 -12.53
N LYS A 132 -14.64 -29.77 -13.33
CA LYS A 132 -15.87 -28.95 -13.47
C LYS A 132 -16.50 -28.49 -12.14
N PRO A 133 -16.62 -29.33 -11.08
CA PRO A 133 -17.18 -28.87 -9.80
C PRO A 133 -16.30 -27.83 -9.10
N PHE A 134 -14.97 -28.03 -9.15
CA PHE A 134 -14.00 -27.08 -8.63
C PHE A 134 -14.00 -25.78 -9.45
N GLU A 135 -14.16 -25.90 -10.78
CA GLU A 135 -14.32 -24.77 -11.67
C GLU A 135 -15.54 -23.92 -11.28
N ASN A 136 -16.70 -24.55 -11.14
CA ASN A 136 -17.93 -23.87 -10.79
C ASN A 136 -17.85 -23.19 -9.42
N ALA A 137 -17.26 -23.84 -8.41
CA ALA A 137 -17.10 -23.26 -7.07
C ALA A 137 -16.23 -21.98 -7.09
N LEU A 138 -15.12 -21.99 -7.83
CA LEU A 138 -14.25 -20.81 -8.00
C LEU A 138 -14.93 -19.68 -8.77
N ALA A 139 -15.65 -20.01 -9.84
CA ALA A 139 -16.40 -19.03 -10.62
C ALA A 139 -17.45 -18.32 -9.75
N THR A 140 -18.23 -19.08 -8.97
CA THR A 140 -19.22 -18.52 -8.04
C THR A 140 -18.58 -17.59 -7.01
N GLN A 141 -17.45 -17.98 -6.41
CA GLN A 141 -16.73 -17.15 -5.44
C GLN A 141 -16.30 -15.79 -6.04
N SER A 142 -15.79 -15.77 -7.27
CA SER A 142 -15.24 -14.55 -7.89
C SER A 142 -16.28 -13.42 -8.04
N ILE A 143 -17.53 -13.76 -8.36
CA ILE A 143 -18.63 -12.79 -8.52
C ILE A 143 -19.00 -12.19 -7.15
N PHE A 144 -19.04 -13.01 -6.10
CA PHE A 144 -19.33 -12.53 -4.74
C PHE A 144 -18.16 -11.72 -4.15
N GLN A 145 -16.93 -12.03 -4.56
CA GLN A 145 -15.70 -11.38 -4.08
C GLN A 145 -15.50 -9.96 -4.63
N LEU A 146 -16.23 -9.55 -5.67
CA LEU A 146 -16.29 -8.15 -6.16
C LEU A 146 -17.05 -7.18 -5.23
N GLY A 147 -17.43 -7.63 -4.03
CA GLY A 147 -18.04 -6.78 -3.00
C GLY A 147 -19.57 -6.71 -3.06
N MET A 148 -20.22 -7.45 -3.97
CA MET A 148 -21.68 -7.49 -4.10
C MET A 148 -22.37 -7.91 -2.79
N LEU A 149 -21.77 -8.84 -2.04
CA LEU A 149 -22.33 -9.31 -0.77
C LEU A 149 -22.22 -8.28 0.36
N LEU A 150 -21.21 -7.40 0.32
CA LEU A 150 -21.08 -6.29 1.27
C LEU A 150 -22.13 -5.20 1.04
N VAL A 151 -22.70 -5.11 -0.16
CA VAL A 151 -23.76 -4.14 -0.49
C VAL A 151 -25.15 -4.67 -0.14
N LEU A 152 -25.29 -5.97 0.08
CA LEU A 152 -26.58 -6.60 0.38
C LEU A 152 -27.27 -6.06 1.64
N PRO A 153 -26.58 -5.84 2.78
CA PRO A 153 -27.20 -5.21 3.96
C PRO A 153 -27.77 -3.82 3.64
N MET A 154 -27.03 -3.02 2.87
CA MET A 154 -27.47 -1.69 2.44
C MET A 154 -28.69 -1.75 1.52
N MET A 155 -28.71 -2.71 0.59
CA MET A 155 -29.84 -2.96 -0.30
C MET A 155 -31.11 -3.33 0.48
N ILE A 156 -30.97 -4.20 1.49
CA ILE A 156 -32.09 -4.61 2.35
C ILE A 156 -32.62 -3.40 3.13
N GLU A 157 -31.74 -2.63 3.76
CA GLU A 157 -32.15 -1.44 4.52
C GLU A 157 -32.88 -0.42 3.65
N VAL A 158 -32.30 -0.03 2.50
CA VAL A 158 -32.97 0.91 1.60
C VAL A 158 -34.27 0.31 1.05
N GLY A 159 -34.31 -0.99 0.84
CA GLY A 159 -35.51 -1.73 0.45
C GLY A 159 -36.62 -1.66 1.50
N LEU A 160 -36.27 -1.77 2.78
CA LEU A 160 -37.20 -1.68 3.90
C LEU A 160 -37.66 -0.24 4.16
N GLU A 161 -36.77 0.75 4.05
CA GLU A 161 -37.08 2.16 4.31
C GLU A 161 -37.84 2.84 3.16
N LYS A 162 -37.50 2.52 1.91
CA LYS A 162 -37.92 3.27 0.72
C LYS A 162 -38.52 2.42 -0.40
N GLY A 163 -38.62 1.10 -0.21
CA GLY A 163 -39.12 0.14 -1.19
C GLY A 163 -38.03 -0.44 -2.11
N PHE A 164 -38.21 -1.72 -2.49
CA PHE A 164 -37.20 -2.48 -3.25
C PHE A 164 -36.92 -1.96 -4.66
N GLY A 165 -37.93 -1.41 -5.37
CA GLY A 165 -37.72 -0.83 -6.69
C GLY A 165 -36.78 0.38 -6.65
N ARG A 166 -36.95 1.25 -5.64
CA ARG A 166 -36.08 2.40 -5.41
C ARG A 166 -34.69 1.97 -4.95
N ALA A 167 -34.60 0.93 -4.12
CA ALA A 167 -33.32 0.35 -3.71
C ALA A 167 -32.50 -0.15 -4.91
N LEU A 168 -33.12 -0.85 -5.86
CA LEU A 168 -32.47 -1.29 -7.10
C LEU A 168 -31.99 -0.11 -7.96
N GLY A 169 -32.83 0.92 -8.11
CA GLY A 169 -32.44 2.14 -8.83
C GLY A 169 -31.26 2.87 -8.18
N GLU A 170 -31.29 3.06 -6.85
CA GLU A 170 -30.18 3.65 -6.09
C GLU A 170 -28.91 2.81 -6.20
N PHE A 171 -29.01 1.47 -6.17
CA PHE A 171 -27.87 0.57 -6.36
C PHE A 171 -27.21 0.72 -7.73
N VAL A 172 -28.00 0.73 -8.82
CA VAL A 172 -27.46 0.94 -10.17
C VAL A 172 -26.75 2.29 -10.27
N ILE A 173 -27.35 3.35 -9.74
CA ILE A 173 -26.74 4.69 -9.71
C ILE A 173 -25.42 4.67 -8.93
N MET A 174 -25.36 4.01 -7.78
CA MET A 174 -24.13 3.90 -7.00
C MET A 174 -23.01 3.16 -7.76
N GLN A 175 -23.34 2.10 -8.49
CA GLN A 175 -22.34 1.41 -9.32
C GLN A 175 -21.83 2.28 -10.47
N LEU A 176 -22.72 3.05 -11.12
CA LEU A 176 -22.34 4.02 -12.15
C LEU A 176 -21.45 5.16 -11.59
N GLN A 177 -21.60 5.49 -10.32
CA GLN A 177 -20.74 6.43 -9.58
C GLN A 177 -19.43 5.79 -9.08
N LEU A 178 -19.11 4.57 -9.52
CA LEU A 178 -17.89 3.83 -9.15
C LEU A 178 -17.78 3.48 -7.66
N ALA A 179 -18.91 3.22 -6.99
CA ALA A 179 -18.91 2.79 -5.59
C ALA A 179 -18.05 1.55 -5.34
N SER A 180 -18.04 0.58 -6.27
CA SER A 180 -17.18 -0.61 -6.19
C SER A 180 -15.69 -0.26 -6.15
N VAL A 181 -15.25 0.70 -6.97
CA VAL A 181 -13.86 1.19 -7.00
C VAL A 181 -13.51 1.88 -5.68
N PHE A 182 -14.40 2.74 -5.20
CA PHE A 182 -14.25 3.47 -3.95
C PHE A 182 -14.11 2.54 -2.73
N PHE A 183 -15.03 1.57 -2.58
CA PHE A 183 -15.00 0.64 -1.45
C PHE A 183 -13.84 -0.34 -1.52
N THR A 184 -13.48 -0.81 -2.71
CA THR A 184 -12.31 -1.68 -2.93
C THR A 184 -11.01 -0.96 -2.55
N PHE A 185 -10.90 0.34 -2.85
CA PHE A 185 -9.80 1.16 -2.38
C PHE A 185 -9.78 1.30 -0.85
N HIS A 186 -10.92 1.60 -0.23
CA HIS A 186 -11.00 1.72 1.23
C HIS A 186 -10.74 0.41 1.98
N LEU A 187 -11.04 -0.75 1.39
CA LEU A 187 -10.64 -2.04 1.93
C LEU A 187 -9.11 -2.13 2.12
N GLY A 188 -8.34 -1.61 1.16
CA GLY A 188 -6.88 -1.51 1.25
C GLY A 188 -6.41 -0.60 2.38
N THR A 189 -7.04 0.57 2.52
CA THR A 189 -6.78 1.53 3.63
C THR A 189 -7.01 0.85 4.98
N LYS A 190 -8.20 0.26 5.19
CA LYS A 190 -8.58 -0.41 6.44
C LYS A 190 -7.59 -1.51 6.80
N THR A 191 -7.27 -2.37 5.85
CA THR A 191 -6.35 -3.50 6.04
C THR A 191 -4.93 -3.03 6.38
N HIS A 192 -4.39 -2.05 5.66
CA HIS A 192 -3.01 -1.60 5.88
C HIS A 192 -2.83 -1.01 7.28
N TYR A 193 -3.71 -0.10 7.69
CA TYR A 193 -3.60 0.58 8.99
C TYR A 193 -3.93 -0.34 10.17
N TYR A 194 -4.96 -1.20 10.02
CA TYR A 194 -5.28 -2.22 11.02
C TYR A 194 -4.12 -3.21 11.21
N GLY A 195 -3.60 -3.81 10.13
CA GLY A 195 -2.50 -4.77 10.19
C GLY A 195 -1.19 -4.18 10.73
N ARG A 196 -0.85 -2.95 10.32
CA ARG A 196 0.33 -2.23 10.84
C ARG A 196 0.23 -1.99 12.34
N THR A 197 -0.95 -1.65 12.83
CA THR A 197 -1.19 -1.43 14.26
C THR A 197 -1.10 -2.73 15.05
N ILE A 198 -1.62 -3.84 14.53
CA ILE A 198 -1.49 -5.16 15.17
C ILE A 198 -0.02 -5.58 15.28
N LEU A 199 0.76 -5.41 14.22
CA LEU A 199 2.15 -5.86 14.19
C LEU A 199 3.07 -4.99 15.04
N HIS A 200 3.03 -3.67 14.86
CA HIS A 200 4.02 -2.77 15.44
C HIS A 200 3.50 -1.98 16.65
N GLY A 201 2.18 -1.91 16.82
CA GLY A 201 1.54 -1.00 17.77
C GLY A 201 1.73 0.46 17.38
N GLY A 202 0.95 1.34 18.02
CA GLY A 202 1.10 2.77 17.91
C GLY A 202 0.23 3.39 16.81
N ALA A 203 -0.90 3.96 17.22
CA ALA A 203 -1.68 4.85 16.37
C ALA A 203 -1.01 6.23 16.23
N LYS A 204 -0.50 6.55 15.03
CA LYS A 204 -0.06 7.92 14.71
C LYS A 204 -1.29 8.80 14.48
N TYR A 205 -1.38 9.93 15.20
CA TYR A 205 -2.42 10.92 14.90
C TYR A 205 -2.27 11.42 13.47
N ARG A 206 -3.36 11.35 12.71
CA ARG A 206 -3.46 11.97 11.39
C ARG A 206 -4.49 13.09 11.47
N GLY A 207 -4.16 14.28 11.00
CA GLY A 207 -5.12 15.36 10.89
C GLY A 207 -6.09 15.06 9.75
N THR A 208 -7.41 15.05 10.00
CA THR A 208 -8.40 15.20 8.92
C THR A 208 -8.56 16.70 8.79
N GLY A 209 -7.87 17.30 7.83
CA GLY A 209 -7.89 18.75 7.62
C GLY A 209 -9.32 19.28 7.49
N ARG A 210 -9.54 20.52 7.93
CA ARG A 210 -10.85 21.23 7.83
C ARG A 210 -10.96 22.13 6.60
N GLY A 211 -10.11 21.90 5.59
CA GLY A 211 -10.04 22.72 4.38
C GLY A 211 -11.22 22.52 3.45
N PHE A 212 -11.25 23.32 2.38
CA PHE A 212 -12.24 23.22 1.31
C PHE A 212 -12.16 21.86 0.63
N VAL A 213 -13.34 21.30 0.37
CA VAL A 213 -13.55 19.89 0.05
C VAL A 213 -13.17 19.56 -1.38
N VAL A 214 -13.50 20.48 -2.28
CA VAL A 214 -13.28 20.33 -3.71
C VAL A 214 -11.96 20.99 -4.06
N ARG A 215 -10.87 20.42 -3.53
CA ARG A 215 -9.52 20.84 -3.88
C ARG A 215 -8.79 19.69 -4.56
N HIS A 216 -8.21 20.01 -5.71
CA HIS A 216 -7.27 19.13 -6.39
C HIS A 216 -6.07 18.82 -5.47
N ALA A 217 -5.81 17.54 -5.24
CA ALA A 217 -4.66 17.05 -4.50
C ALA A 217 -3.50 16.77 -5.46
N LYS A 218 -2.31 17.30 -5.14
CA LYS A 218 -1.13 17.16 -5.98
C LYS A 218 -0.64 15.71 -6.05
N PHE A 219 0.03 15.33 -7.14
CA PHE A 219 0.66 14.00 -7.28
C PHE A 219 1.59 13.64 -6.12
N ALA A 220 2.45 14.56 -5.66
CA ALA A 220 3.34 14.32 -4.53
C ALA A 220 2.57 14.07 -3.21
N GLU A 221 1.40 14.69 -3.02
CA GLU A 221 0.56 14.46 -1.84
C GLU A 221 -0.09 13.08 -1.88
N ASN A 222 -0.73 12.73 -3.00
CA ASN A 222 -1.36 11.42 -3.20
C ASN A 222 -0.32 10.30 -3.09
N TYR A 223 0.87 10.47 -3.65
CA TYR A 223 1.95 9.50 -3.57
C TYR A 223 2.40 9.23 -2.14
N ARG A 224 2.67 10.30 -1.37
CA ARG A 224 3.09 10.17 0.03
C ARG A 224 2.03 9.49 0.89
N MET A 225 0.76 9.71 0.58
CA MET A 225 -0.36 9.14 1.33
C MET A 225 -0.59 7.66 1.00
N TYR A 226 -0.46 7.28 -0.27
CA TYR A 226 -0.88 5.96 -0.76
C TYR A 226 0.25 5.00 -1.16
N SER A 227 1.52 5.45 -1.23
CA SER A 227 2.66 4.61 -1.66
C SER A 227 2.71 3.26 -0.92
N ARG A 228 2.79 3.26 0.42
CA ARG A 228 2.88 2.02 1.22
C ARG A 228 1.56 1.29 1.44
N SER A 229 0.45 2.04 1.45
CA SER A 229 -0.86 1.47 1.76
C SER A 229 -1.49 0.77 0.56
N HIS A 230 -1.28 1.29 -0.65
CA HIS A 230 -1.92 0.81 -1.88
C HIS A 230 -0.90 0.55 -2.99
N PHE A 231 -0.07 1.52 -3.38
CA PHE A 231 0.70 1.43 -4.63
C PHE A 231 1.72 0.29 -4.65
N VAL A 232 2.56 0.17 -3.62
CA VAL A 232 3.54 -0.92 -3.52
C VAL A 232 2.83 -2.28 -3.52
N LYS A 233 1.73 -2.37 -2.77
CA LYS A 233 0.93 -3.59 -2.65
C LYS A 233 0.27 -3.98 -3.97
N ALA A 234 -0.29 -3.02 -4.69
CA ALA A 234 -0.92 -3.22 -5.98
C ALA A 234 0.11 -3.60 -7.06
N LEU A 235 1.30 -3.01 -7.03
CA LEU A 235 2.39 -3.38 -7.94
C LEU A 235 2.94 -4.78 -7.66
N GLU A 236 3.02 -5.18 -6.39
CA GLU A 236 3.35 -6.56 -6.01
C GLU A 236 2.32 -7.54 -6.61
N LEU A 237 1.02 -7.29 -6.41
CA LEU A 237 -0.05 -8.11 -6.99
C LEU A 237 -0.05 -8.09 -8.52
N LEU A 238 0.25 -6.93 -9.14
CA LEU A 238 0.35 -6.78 -10.60
C LEU A 238 1.48 -7.65 -11.16
N ILE A 239 2.66 -7.62 -10.54
CA ILE A 239 3.79 -8.45 -10.95
C ILE A 239 3.46 -9.94 -10.81
N LEU A 240 2.80 -10.34 -9.73
CA LEU A 240 2.33 -11.73 -9.55
C LEU A 240 1.35 -12.13 -10.64
N LEU A 241 0.40 -11.26 -11.01
CA LEU A 241 -0.55 -11.51 -12.09
C LEU A 241 0.12 -11.60 -13.46
N VAL A 242 1.11 -10.75 -13.74
CA VAL A 242 1.87 -10.78 -14.99
C VAL A 242 2.69 -12.06 -15.10
N VAL A 243 3.34 -12.50 -14.01
CA VAL A 243 4.07 -13.77 -14.00
C VAL A 243 3.12 -14.96 -14.12
N TYR A 244 1.98 -14.93 -13.45
CA TYR A 244 0.96 -15.96 -13.61
C TYR A 244 0.43 -16.01 -15.05
N LEU A 245 0.24 -14.87 -15.70
CA LEU A 245 -0.15 -14.79 -17.11
C LEU A 245 0.95 -15.35 -18.05
N ALA A 246 2.23 -15.12 -17.73
CA ALA A 246 3.36 -15.55 -18.55
C ALA A 246 3.63 -17.06 -18.45
N TYR A 247 3.58 -17.64 -17.24
CA TYR A 247 3.93 -19.04 -16.99
C TYR A 247 2.72 -19.99 -16.85
N GLY A 248 1.51 -19.46 -16.62
CA GLY A 248 0.27 -20.24 -16.41
C GLY A 248 -0.39 -20.79 -17.69
N ILE A 249 0.41 -21.24 -18.67
CA ILE A 249 -0.06 -21.66 -20.01
C ILE A 249 -1.11 -22.78 -19.93
N SER A 250 -0.97 -23.69 -18.95
CA SER A 250 -1.87 -24.85 -18.80
C SER A 250 -3.31 -24.51 -18.41
N TYR A 251 -3.57 -23.34 -17.80
CA TYR A 251 -4.92 -22.92 -17.38
C TYR A 251 -5.58 -21.94 -18.35
N ARG A 252 -4.83 -21.38 -19.32
CA ARG A 252 -5.33 -20.34 -20.24
C ARG A 252 -6.47 -20.82 -21.14
N SER A 253 -6.60 -22.12 -21.37
CA SER A 253 -7.69 -22.70 -22.17
C SER A 253 -9.03 -22.80 -21.43
N SER A 254 -9.06 -22.63 -20.09
CA SER A 254 -10.29 -22.67 -19.30
C SER A 254 -10.81 -21.26 -18.98
N SER A 255 -12.12 -21.09 -19.04
CA SER A 255 -12.85 -19.86 -18.65
C SER A 255 -12.58 -19.45 -17.19
N LEU A 256 -12.08 -20.38 -16.37
CA LEU A 256 -11.72 -20.11 -14.99
C LEU A 256 -10.59 -19.13 -14.76
N TYR A 257 -9.58 -19.15 -15.63
CA TYR A 257 -8.45 -18.25 -15.50
C TYR A 257 -8.96 -16.80 -15.47
N LEU A 258 -9.92 -16.47 -16.35
CA LEU A 258 -10.53 -15.14 -16.42
C LEU A 258 -11.33 -14.81 -15.16
N TYR A 259 -12.22 -15.70 -14.69
CA TYR A 259 -13.06 -15.41 -13.52
C TYR A 259 -12.26 -15.14 -12.24
N VAL A 260 -11.24 -15.93 -11.99
CA VAL A 260 -10.40 -15.75 -10.81
C VAL A 260 -9.55 -14.48 -10.95
N THR A 261 -8.89 -14.29 -12.09
CA THR A 261 -7.93 -13.19 -12.24
C THR A 261 -8.59 -11.83 -12.41
N ILE A 262 -9.79 -11.74 -13.03
CA ILE A 262 -10.45 -10.44 -13.27
C ILE A 262 -10.77 -9.69 -11.98
N SER A 263 -11.13 -10.41 -10.91
CA SER A 263 -11.38 -9.83 -9.60
C SER A 263 -10.13 -9.19 -8.98
N ILE A 264 -8.97 -9.82 -9.20
CA ILE A 264 -7.67 -9.36 -8.70
C ILE A 264 -7.13 -8.22 -9.59
N TRP A 265 -7.31 -8.30 -10.91
CA TRP A 265 -7.03 -7.19 -11.82
C TRP A 265 -7.85 -5.95 -11.45
N PHE A 266 -9.14 -6.13 -11.14
CA PHE A 266 -9.99 -5.06 -10.64
C PHE A 266 -9.48 -4.48 -9.32
N LEU A 267 -9.09 -5.32 -8.35
CA LEU A 267 -8.47 -4.89 -7.09
C LEU A 267 -7.22 -4.02 -7.33
N VAL A 268 -6.30 -4.50 -8.19
CA VAL A 268 -5.07 -3.78 -8.56
C VAL A 268 -5.38 -2.44 -9.21
N PHE A 269 -6.33 -2.42 -10.16
CA PHE A 269 -6.77 -1.19 -10.81
C PHE A 269 -7.32 -0.19 -9.79
N CYS A 270 -8.19 -0.64 -8.88
CA CYS A 270 -8.76 0.21 -7.84
C CYS A 270 -7.67 0.81 -6.93
N TRP A 271 -6.70 -0.01 -6.49
CA TRP A 271 -5.63 0.45 -5.61
C TRP A 271 -4.64 1.42 -6.27
N LEU A 272 -4.43 1.32 -7.59
CA LEU A 272 -3.56 2.24 -8.32
C LEU A 272 -4.27 3.53 -8.72
N PHE A 273 -5.50 3.45 -9.24
CA PHE A 273 -6.11 4.57 -9.97
C PHE A 273 -7.25 5.28 -9.25
N ALA A 274 -7.89 4.68 -8.24
CA ALA A 274 -8.94 5.34 -7.47
C ALA A 274 -8.58 6.73 -6.92
N PRO A 275 -7.38 6.98 -6.34
CA PRO A 275 -7.09 8.30 -5.77
C PRO A 275 -7.01 9.39 -6.84
N PHE A 276 -6.81 9.04 -8.12
CA PHE A 276 -6.77 9.99 -9.23
C PHE A 276 -8.16 10.17 -9.86
N VAL A 277 -8.92 9.08 -10.01
CA VAL A 277 -10.31 9.12 -10.49
C VAL A 277 -11.19 9.99 -9.57
N PHE A 278 -11.00 9.88 -8.25
CA PHE A 278 -11.75 10.69 -7.27
C PHE A 278 -11.08 12.02 -6.90
N ASN A 279 -10.06 12.45 -7.65
CA ASN A 279 -9.38 13.74 -7.46
C ASN A 279 -9.88 14.76 -8.50
N PRO A 280 -10.53 15.86 -8.09
CA PRO A 280 -11.01 16.89 -9.02
C PRO A 280 -9.88 17.43 -9.90
N SER A 281 -10.16 17.72 -11.18
CA SER A 281 -9.20 18.27 -12.15
C SER A 281 -7.92 17.43 -12.36
N CYS A 282 -7.93 16.15 -12.00
CA CYS A 282 -6.74 15.31 -12.11
C CYS A 282 -6.34 14.98 -13.56
N PHE A 283 -7.30 14.99 -14.48
CA PHE A 283 -7.05 14.74 -15.91
C PHE A 283 -7.00 16.01 -16.75
N GLU A 284 -6.79 17.17 -16.13
CA GLU A 284 -6.55 18.42 -16.85
C GLU A 284 -5.06 18.55 -17.19
N TRP A 285 -4.71 18.62 -18.47
CA TRP A 285 -3.31 18.60 -18.95
C TRP A 285 -2.40 19.59 -18.21
N HIS A 286 -2.82 20.86 -18.10
CA HIS A 286 -2.03 21.89 -17.44
C HIS A 286 -1.74 21.56 -15.97
N LYS A 287 -2.75 21.06 -15.23
CA LYS A 287 -2.59 20.64 -13.84
C LYS A 287 -1.70 19.41 -13.71
N THR A 288 -1.84 18.44 -14.61
CA THR A 288 -1.01 17.24 -14.62
C THR A 288 0.47 17.57 -14.82
N VAL A 289 0.78 18.51 -15.71
CA VAL A 289 2.16 18.97 -15.93
C VAL A 289 2.71 19.65 -14.68
N ASP A 290 1.96 20.57 -14.08
CA ASP A 290 2.35 21.24 -12.83
C ASP A 290 2.62 20.22 -11.71
N ASP A 291 1.72 19.26 -11.53
CA ASP A 291 1.82 18.20 -10.54
C ASP A 291 3.02 17.27 -10.77
N TRP A 292 3.30 16.95 -12.04
CA TRP A 292 4.47 16.17 -12.41
C TRP A 292 5.77 16.90 -12.03
N THR A 293 5.85 18.20 -12.32
CA THR A 293 7.01 19.01 -11.95
C THR A 293 7.18 19.13 -10.43
N ASP A 294 6.09 19.33 -9.69
CA ASP A 294 6.09 19.35 -8.22
C ASP A 294 6.58 18.02 -7.63
N TRP A 295 6.09 16.89 -8.14
CA TRP A 295 6.56 15.56 -7.74
C TRP A 295 8.03 15.35 -8.07
N TRP A 296 8.48 15.77 -9.26
CA TRP A 296 9.88 15.69 -9.66
C TRP A 296 10.80 16.48 -8.73
N HIS A 297 10.40 17.70 -8.37
CA HIS A 297 11.14 18.54 -7.42
C HIS A 297 11.19 17.91 -6.04
N TRP A 298 10.07 17.38 -5.53
CA TRP A 298 10.02 16.67 -4.25
C TRP A 298 10.93 15.43 -4.22
N MET A 299 10.95 14.64 -5.31
CA MET A 299 11.83 13.47 -5.48
C MET A 299 13.31 13.84 -5.55
N SER A 300 13.62 14.98 -6.17
CA SER A 300 14.99 15.45 -6.39
C SER A 300 15.60 16.09 -5.14
N ASN A 301 14.78 16.67 -4.26
CA ASN A 301 15.22 17.32 -3.03
C ASN A 301 15.78 16.29 -2.03
N ARG A 302 17.11 16.29 -1.84
CA ARG A 302 17.76 15.58 -0.74
C ARG A 302 17.44 16.27 0.59
N GLY A 303 17.16 15.46 1.60
CA GLY A 303 16.72 15.94 2.90
C GLY A 303 17.85 16.65 3.66
N GLY A 304 17.45 17.35 4.71
CA GLY A 304 18.33 18.04 5.65
C GLY A 304 17.74 17.95 7.05
N ILE A 305 18.51 18.31 8.07
CA ILE A 305 18.11 18.14 9.47
C ILE A 305 16.85 18.99 9.73
N GLY A 306 15.72 18.35 10.02
CA GLY A 306 14.47 19.01 10.38
C GLY A 306 13.53 19.39 9.22
N LEU A 307 13.84 18.97 7.98
CA LEU A 307 12.93 19.20 6.84
C LEU A 307 11.62 18.40 6.98
N ALA A 308 10.51 19.01 6.58
CA ALA A 308 9.19 18.39 6.63
C ALA A 308 9.00 17.34 5.53
N PRO A 309 8.22 16.25 5.76
CA PRO A 309 7.93 15.23 4.74
C PRO A 309 7.34 15.76 3.43
N GLU A 310 6.71 16.93 3.47
CA GLU A 310 6.14 17.62 2.31
C GLU A 310 7.18 18.17 1.34
N GLN A 311 8.38 18.48 1.83
CA GLN A 311 9.36 19.24 1.07
C GLN A 311 10.45 18.35 0.45
N SER A 312 10.68 17.16 1.02
CA SER A 312 11.72 16.24 0.58
C SER A 312 11.26 14.78 0.67
N TRP A 313 11.55 14.03 -0.40
CA TRP A 313 11.36 12.59 -0.43
C TRP A 313 12.12 11.86 0.69
N GLU A 314 13.32 12.31 1.02
CA GLU A 314 14.14 11.66 2.05
C GLU A 314 13.55 11.81 3.45
N ALA A 315 13.04 13.01 3.78
CA ALA A 315 12.35 13.25 5.04
C ALA A 315 11.08 12.39 5.15
N TRP A 316 10.30 12.30 4.06
CA TRP A 316 9.14 11.41 3.99
C TRP A 316 9.53 9.94 4.16
N TRP A 317 10.54 9.47 3.43
CA TRP A 317 11.03 8.09 3.47
C TRP A 317 11.40 7.66 4.88
N ILE A 318 12.16 8.49 5.59
CA ILE A 318 12.54 8.22 6.98
C ILE A 318 11.29 8.20 7.87
N SER A 319 10.40 9.18 7.73
CA SER A 319 9.19 9.29 8.56
C SER A 319 8.20 8.13 8.35
N GLU A 320 8.19 7.53 7.17
CA GLU A 320 7.27 6.43 6.84
C GLU A 320 7.66 5.14 7.60
N HIS A 321 8.97 4.91 7.76
CA HIS A 321 9.53 3.72 8.42
C HIS A 321 9.70 3.87 9.94
N ASP A 322 9.31 5.01 10.52
CA ASP A 322 9.41 5.27 11.97
C ASP A 322 8.71 4.22 12.85
N HIS A 323 7.66 3.57 12.32
CA HIS A 323 6.93 2.52 13.03
C HIS A 323 7.82 1.30 13.37
N LEU A 324 8.74 0.92 12.48
CA LEU A 324 9.67 -0.20 12.70
C LEU A 324 10.63 0.09 13.86
N ARG A 325 10.92 1.36 14.12
CA ARG A 325 11.83 1.78 15.20
C ARG A 325 11.31 1.43 16.60
N ASN A 326 9.99 1.34 16.75
CA ASN A 326 9.31 1.02 18.00
C ASN A 326 8.83 -0.44 18.06
N GLY A 327 9.00 -1.21 16.98
CA GLY A 327 8.58 -2.61 16.89
C GLY A 327 9.15 -3.50 17.99
N THR A 328 8.43 -4.59 18.27
CA THR A 328 8.86 -5.66 19.17
C THR A 328 9.75 -6.65 18.41
N ILE A 329 10.55 -7.45 19.12
CA ILE A 329 11.38 -8.48 18.46
C ILE A 329 10.51 -9.44 17.64
N ARG A 330 9.34 -9.82 18.16
CA ARG A 330 8.40 -10.71 17.46
C ARG A 330 7.88 -10.10 16.16
N SER A 331 7.51 -8.82 16.18
CA SER A 331 7.01 -8.14 14.98
C SER A 331 8.09 -7.95 13.93
N LEU A 332 9.32 -7.62 14.35
CA LEU A 332 10.46 -7.49 13.45
C LEU A 332 10.87 -8.84 12.83
N LEU A 333 10.81 -9.94 13.59
CA LEU A 333 11.03 -11.28 13.06
C LEU A 333 9.94 -11.70 12.08
N LEU A 334 8.68 -11.33 12.34
CA LEU A 334 7.58 -11.64 11.42
C LEU A 334 7.76 -10.88 10.09
N GLU A 335 8.14 -9.61 10.11
CA GLU A 335 8.47 -8.85 8.89
C GLU A 335 9.64 -9.48 8.12
N PHE A 336 10.68 -9.94 8.84
CA PHE A 336 11.78 -10.68 8.23
C PHE A 336 11.29 -11.94 7.52
N VAL A 337 10.49 -12.78 8.20
CA VAL A 337 9.92 -14.00 7.61
C VAL A 337 9.04 -13.69 6.40
N LEU A 338 8.18 -12.66 6.49
CA LEU A 338 7.35 -12.24 5.37
C LEU A 338 8.17 -11.78 4.17
N SER A 339 9.32 -11.13 4.39
CA SER A 339 10.20 -10.68 3.30
C SER A 339 10.87 -11.83 2.54
N LEU A 340 11.07 -13.00 3.18
CA LEU A 340 11.68 -14.17 2.54
C LEU A 340 10.88 -14.68 1.32
N ARG A 341 9.59 -14.34 1.22
CA ARG A 341 8.75 -14.70 0.05
C ARG A 341 9.35 -14.22 -1.27
N PHE A 342 10.06 -13.09 -1.26
CA PHE A 342 10.69 -12.54 -2.46
C PHE A 342 11.91 -13.35 -2.92
N LEU A 343 12.60 -14.02 -2.00
CA LEU A 343 13.68 -14.95 -2.34
C LEU A 343 13.14 -16.19 -3.05
N ILE A 344 12.07 -16.77 -2.51
CA ILE A 344 11.40 -17.93 -3.08
C ILE A 344 10.84 -17.59 -4.46
N TYR A 345 10.25 -16.41 -4.60
CA TYR A 345 9.77 -15.88 -5.88
C TYR A 345 10.90 -15.76 -6.92
N GLN A 346 12.03 -15.13 -6.58
CA GLN A 346 13.18 -15.00 -7.48
C GLN A 346 13.71 -16.37 -7.89
N TYR A 347 13.88 -17.25 -6.90
CA TYR A 347 14.37 -18.62 -7.12
C TYR A 347 13.51 -19.38 -8.13
N GLY A 348 12.19 -19.28 -7.99
CA GLY A 348 11.25 -19.92 -8.91
C GLY A 348 11.39 -19.41 -10.36
N ILE A 349 11.57 -18.11 -10.58
CA ILE A 349 11.71 -17.57 -11.94
C ILE A 349 13.08 -17.90 -12.55
N VAL A 350 14.16 -17.82 -11.77
CA VAL A 350 15.53 -18.09 -12.26
C VAL A 350 15.65 -19.49 -12.85
N TYR A 351 14.95 -20.48 -12.29
CA TYR A 351 14.95 -21.86 -12.79
C TYR A 351 14.18 -22.08 -14.09
N HIS A 352 13.30 -21.14 -14.47
CA HIS A 352 12.58 -21.17 -15.75
C HIS A 352 13.26 -20.33 -16.84
N LEU A 353 14.41 -19.69 -16.56
CA LEU A 353 15.18 -18.96 -17.58
C LEU A 353 15.85 -19.95 -18.55
N HIS A 354 15.76 -19.67 -19.85
CA HIS A 354 16.36 -20.52 -20.89
C HIS A 354 17.89 -20.52 -20.85
N ILE A 355 18.52 -19.42 -20.39
CA ILE A 355 19.97 -19.33 -20.17
C ILE A 355 20.54 -20.45 -19.28
N VAL A 356 19.70 -21.05 -18.44
CA VAL A 356 20.08 -22.10 -17.50
C VAL A 356 20.21 -23.47 -18.17
N HIS A 357 19.78 -23.62 -19.43
CA HIS A 357 19.87 -24.87 -20.22
C HIS A 357 19.36 -26.11 -19.45
N GLY A 358 18.36 -25.94 -18.58
CA GLY A 358 17.80 -27.01 -17.75
C GLY A 358 18.60 -27.38 -16.49
N ASN A 359 19.73 -26.74 -16.20
CA ASN A 359 20.55 -27.02 -15.01
C ASN A 359 19.98 -26.37 -13.74
N ARG A 360 19.22 -27.13 -12.95
CA ARG A 360 18.55 -26.65 -11.73
C ARG A 360 19.45 -26.60 -10.48
N SER A 361 20.75 -26.32 -10.65
CA SER A 361 21.68 -26.27 -9.52
C SER A 361 21.48 -24.98 -8.71
N PHE A 362 21.66 -25.09 -7.39
CA PHE A 362 21.64 -23.93 -6.48
C PHE A 362 22.73 -22.89 -6.85
N MET A 363 23.81 -23.32 -7.50
CA MET A 363 24.86 -22.42 -7.98
C MET A 363 24.36 -21.40 -9.01
N VAL A 364 23.43 -21.76 -9.89
CA VAL A 364 22.83 -20.82 -10.86
C VAL A 364 22.08 -19.71 -10.14
N TYR A 365 21.32 -20.08 -9.10
CA TYR A 365 20.68 -19.10 -8.25
C TYR A 365 21.69 -18.20 -7.54
N ALA A 366 22.76 -18.76 -6.96
CA ALA A 366 23.82 -17.98 -6.33
C ALA A 366 24.52 -17.02 -7.32
N LEU A 367 24.76 -17.45 -8.57
CA LEU A 367 25.33 -16.60 -9.62
C LEU A 367 24.39 -15.45 -10.01
N SER A 368 23.07 -15.63 -9.94
CA SER A 368 22.11 -14.54 -10.22
C SER A 368 22.26 -13.35 -9.26
N TRP A 369 22.77 -13.58 -8.04
CA TRP A 369 23.06 -12.51 -7.08
C TRP A 369 24.25 -11.64 -7.48
N LEU A 370 25.14 -12.11 -8.36
CA LEU A 370 26.21 -11.27 -8.92
C LEU A 370 25.64 -10.12 -9.74
N VAL A 371 24.53 -10.32 -10.45
CA VAL A 371 23.83 -9.26 -11.18
C VAL A 371 23.37 -8.16 -10.22
N ILE A 372 22.77 -8.55 -9.10
CA ILE A 372 22.34 -7.62 -8.05
C ILE A 372 23.55 -6.90 -7.44
N ALA A 373 24.65 -7.62 -7.15
CA ALA A 373 25.88 -7.03 -6.62
C ALA A 373 26.46 -5.98 -7.58
N ILE A 374 26.50 -6.26 -8.89
CA ILE A 374 26.95 -5.33 -9.93
C ILE A 374 26.06 -4.07 -9.96
N VAL A 375 24.73 -4.24 -9.86
CA VAL A 375 23.80 -3.11 -9.79
C VAL A 375 24.03 -2.28 -8.51
N LEU A 376 24.20 -2.90 -7.36
CA LEU A 376 24.46 -2.19 -6.10
C LEU A 376 25.80 -1.44 -6.12
N VAL A 377 26.85 -2.07 -6.68
CA VAL A 377 28.17 -1.43 -6.86
C VAL A 377 28.07 -0.25 -7.81
N SER A 378 27.37 -0.38 -8.94
CA SER A 378 27.21 0.73 -9.89
C SER A 378 26.45 1.91 -9.28
N LEU A 379 25.39 1.65 -8.52
CA LEU A 379 24.67 2.68 -7.76
C LEU A 379 25.57 3.35 -6.72
N LYS A 380 26.43 2.57 -6.02
CA LYS A 380 27.40 3.11 -5.06
C LYS A 380 28.42 4.02 -5.74
N VAL A 381 28.98 3.62 -6.88
CA VAL A 381 29.93 4.42 -7.66
C VAL A 381 29.30 5.74 -8.09
N VAL A 382 28.07 5.71 -8.59
CA VAL A 382 27.33 6.92 -8.99
C VAL A 382 27.02 7.82 -7.79
N SER A 383 26.67 7.24 -6.63
CA SER A 383 26.40 7.99 -5.40
C SER A 383 27.65 8.70 -4.88
N MET A 384 28.76 7.97 -4.74
CA MET A 384 30.04 8.53 -4.28
C MET A 384 30.58 9.59 -5.25
N GLY A 385 30.47 9.33 -6.56
CA GLY A 385 30.85 10.31 -7.59
C GLY A 385 30.01 11.59 -7.50
N ARG A 386 28.74 11.49 -7.11
CA ARG A 386 27.88 12.66 -6.94
C ARG A 386 28.36 13.57 -5.82
N GLU A 387 28.62 13.03 -4.63
CA GLU A 387 29.06 13.84 -3.47
C GLU A 387 30.43 14.50 -3.70
N LYS A 388 31.33 13.79 -4.39
CA LYS A 388 32.71 14.25 -4.59
C LYS A 388 32.86 15.22 -5.76
N PHE A 389 32.01 15.12 -6.80
CA PHE A 389 32.18 15.85 -8.06
C PHE A 389 31.08 16.87 -8.39
N ILE A 390 29.95 16.93 -7.65
CA ILE A 390 28.89 17.93 -7.92
C ILE A 390 29.36 19.38 -7.74
N THR A 391 30.16 19.65 -6.72
CA THR A 391 30.52 21.03 -6.35
C THR A 391 31.55 21.64 -7.28
N ASN A 392 32.44 20.81 -7.85
CA ASN A 392 33.58 21.31 -8.63
C ASN A 392 33.51 20.94 -10.12
N PHE A 393 32.87 19.83 -10.53
CA PHE A 393 32.93 19.34 -11.92
C PHE A 393 31.66 18.60 -12.39
N GLN A 394 30.61 19.36 -12.75
CA GLN A 394 29.36 18.78 -13.27
C GLN A 394 29.55 17.93 -14.55
N LEU A 395 30.50 18.31 -15.43
CA LEU A 395 30.79 17.58 -16.66
C LEU A 395 31.33 16.16 -16.36
N VAL A 396 32.28 16.05 -15.43
CA VAL A 396 32.90 14.79 -15.01
C VAL A 396 31.84 13.84 -14.45
N PHE A 397 30.87 14.37 -13.69
CA PHE A 397 29.77 13.56 -13.18
C PHE A 397 28.83 13.03 -14.28
N ARG A 398 28.58 13.81 -15.35
CA ARG A 398 27.82 13.32 -16.52
C ARG A 398 28.58 12.24 -17.28
N ILE A 399 29.90 12.43 -17.47
CA ILE A 399 30.77 11.45 -18.11
C ILE A 399 30.80 10.15 -17.30
N LEU A 400 30.93 10.22 -15.97
CA LEU A 400 30.90 9.05 -15.09
C LEU A 400 29.60 8.24 -15.27
N LYS A 401 28.44 8.91 -15.32
CA LYS A 401 27.16 8.24 -15.60
C LYS A 401 27.15 7.58 -16.97
N GLY A 402 27.67 8.28 -17.98
CA GLY A 402 27.81 7.73 -19.33
C GLY A 402 28.66 6.46 -19.36
N ILE A 403 29.82 6.47 -18.69
CA ILE A 403 30.71 5.31 -18.59
C ILE A 403 30.01 4.14 -17.89
N VAL A 404 29.37 4.37 -16.74
CA VAL A 404 28.63 3.32 -16.02
C VAL A 404 27.52 2.73 -16.89
N PHE A 405 26.80 3.58 -17.63
CA PHE A 405 25.75 3.14 -18.55
C PHE A 405 26.30 2.29 -19.70
N ILE A 406 27.42 2.70 -20.31
CA ILE A 406 28.09 1.94 -21.36
C ILE A 406 28.56 0.58 -20.83
N VAL A 407 29.18 0.53 -19.65
CA VAL A 407 29.62 -0.73 -19.01
C VAL A 407 28.43 -1.68 -18.78
N LEU A 408 27.29 -1.17 -18.31
CA LEU A 408 26.09 -1.98 -18.12
C LEU A 408 25.54 -2.51 -19.45
N ILE A 409 25.51 -1.69 -20.50
CA ILE A 409 25.10 -2.13 -21.85
C ILE A 409 26.07 -3.18 -22.38
N SER A 410 27.38 -2.96 -22.29
CA SER A 410 28.38 -3.92 -22.74
C SER A 410 28.21 -5.26 -22.03
N LEU A 411 27.91 -5.26 -20.72
CA LEU A 411 27.65 -6.48 -19.96
C LEU A 411 26.38 -7.20 -20.44
N VAL A 412 25.32 -6.47 -20.74
CA VAL A 412 24.09 -7.05 -21.34
C VAL A 412 24.37 -7.63 -22.74
N VAL A 413 25.13 -6.92 -23.58
CA VAL A 413 25.51 -7.41 -24.92
C VAL A 413 26.35 -8.68 -24.82
N ILE A 414 27.29 -8.76 -23.87
CA ILE A 414 28.06 -9.99 -23.60
C ILE A 414 27.12 -11.13 -23.20
N LEU A 415 26.10 -10.88 -22.36
CA LEU A 415 25.11 -11.90 -22.01
C LEU A 415 24.32 -12.40 -23.23
N PHE A 416 23.97 -11.52 -24.17
CA PHE A 416 23.32 -11.92 -25.42
C PHE A 416 24.23 -12.76 -26.33
N VAL A 417 25.47 -12.33 -26.55
CA VAL A 417 26.38 -12.94 -27.52
C VAL A 417 27.01 -14.23 -27.00
N VAL A 418 27.41 -14.26 -25.72
CA VAL A 418 28.15 -15.39 -25.14
C VAL A 418 27.20 -16.44 -24.57
N PHE A 419 26.11 -16.01 -23.93
CA PHE A 419 25.20 -16.91 -23.21
C PHE A 419 23.86 -17.16 -23.95
N ASN A 420 23.72 -16.69 -25.19
CA ASN A 420 22.51 -16.84 -26.01
C ASN A 420 21.22 -16.42 -25.27
N LEU A 421 21.27 -15.29 -24.57
CA LEU A 421 20.13 -14.76 -23.83
C LEU A 421 18.96 -14.46 -24.77
N THR A 422 17.76 -14.98 -24.48
CA THR A 422 16.56 -14.65 -25.27
C THR A 422 15.90 -13.36 -24.78
N VAL A 423 15.10 -12.71 -25.63
CA VAL A 423 14.31 -11.51 -25.23
C VAL A 423 13.33 -11.85 -24.11
N SER A 424 12.76 -13.07 -24.11
CA SER A 424 11.93 -13.57 -23.01
C SER A 424 12.70 -13.69 -21.70
N ASP A 425 13.97 -14.10 -21.73
CA ASP A 425 14.81 -14.18 -20.53
C ASP A 425 15.12 -12.79 -19.95
N VAL A 426 15.26 -11.76 -20.79
CA VAL A 426 15.41 -10.37 -20.30
C VAL A 426 14.17 -9.95 -19.52
N GLY A 427 12.98 -10.17 -20.10
CA GLY A 427 11.71 -9.85 -19.44
C GLY A 427 11.53 -10.60 -18.13
N ALA A 428 11.79 -11.91 -18.12
CA ALA A 428 11.75 -12.75 -16.93
C ALA A 428 12.78 -12.32 -15.87
N SER A 429 13.98 -11.91 -16.29
CA SER A 429 15.01 -11.40 -15.39
C SER A 429 14.58 -10.10 -14.71
N ILE A 430 13.98 -9.15 -15.45
CA ILE A 430 13.44 -7.91 -14.86
C ILE A 430 12.37 -8.24 -13.82
N LEU A 431 11.44 -9.15 -14.15
CA LEU A 431 10.39 -9.59 -13.24
C LEU A 431 10.95 -10.31 -12.01
N ALA A 432 12.04 -11.06 -12.14
CA ALA A 432 12.71 -11.71 -11.01
C ALA A 432 13.44 -10.71 -10.10
N PHE A 433 14.16 -9.73 -10.67
CA PHE A 433 15.02 -8.85 -9.89
C PHE A 433 14.27 -7.67 -9.23
N ILE A 434 13.14 -7.21 -9.76
CA ILE A 434 12.35 -6.14 -9.12
C ILE A 434 11.93 -6.53 -7.69
N PRO A 435 11.33 -7.71 -7.42
CA PRO A 435 10.98 -8.10 -6.06
C PRO A 435 12.20 -8.39 -5.17
N THR A 436 13.35 -8.72 -5.74
CA THR A 436 14.60 -8.89 -4.96
C THR A 436 15.13 -7.58 -4.41
N GLY A 437 14.96 -6.47 -5.13
CA GLY A 437 15.29 -5.16 -4.57
C GLY A 437 14.34 -4.78 -3.43
N TRP A 438 13.05 -5.13 -3.51
CA TRP A 438 12.14 -4.98 -2.37
C TRP A 438 12.58 -5.79 -1.15
N PHE A 439 13.06 -7.03 -1.35
CA PHE A 439 13.66 -7.83 -0.27
C PHE A 439 14.83 -7.09 0.39
N ILE A 440 15.79 -6.62 -0.41
CA ILE A 440 16.97 -5.91 0.11
C ILE A 440 16.56 -4.65 0.87
N LEU A 441 15.61 -3.88 0.35
CA LEU A 441 15.09 -2.69 1.01
C LEU A 441 14.41 -3.01 2.36
N GLN A 442 13.55 -4.02 2.40
CA GLN A 442 12.86 -4.43 3.63
C GLN A 442 13.85 -4.93 4.68
N ILE A 443 14.80 -5.80 4.30
CA ILE A 443 15.83 -6.30 5.20
C ILE A 443 16.72 -5.16 5.72
N ALA A 444 17.18 -4.28 4.83
CA ALA A 444 18.02 -3.15 5.23
C ALA A 444 17.34 -2.25 6.28
N GLN A 445 16.03 -2.02 6.15
CA GLN A 445 15.24 -1.26 7.11
C GLN A 445 15.04 -1.99 8.44
N LEU A 446 14.96 -3.32 8.43
CA LEU A 446 14.81 -4.17 9.61
C LEU A 446 16.12 -4.32 10.38
N CYS A 447 17.27 -4.35 9.70
CA CYS A 447 18.59 -4.57 10.32
C CYS A 447 18.89 -3.55 11.43
N GLY A 448 18.59 -2.26 11.23
CA GLY A 448 18.84 -1.21 12.23
C GLY A 448 18.06 -1.42 13.54
N PRO A 449 16.72 -1.50 13.50
CA PRO A 449 15.89 -1.82 14.66
C PRO A 449 16.24 -3.17 15.31
N LEU A 450 16.48 -4.22 14.51
CA LEU A 450 16.87 -5.55 15.03
C LEU A 450 18.19 -5.49 15.79
N PHE A 451 19.23 -4.88 15.20
CA PHE A 451 20.52 -4.71 15.86
C PHE A 451 20.40 -3.89 17.15
N ARG A 452 19.56 -2.86 17.14
CA ARG A 452 19.28 -2.06 18.33
C ARG A 452 18.68 -2.93 19.45
N ARG A 453 17.69 -3.77 19.14
CA ARG A 453 16.98 -4.62 20.14
C ARG A 453 17.81 -5.82 20.61
N LEU A 454 18.54 -6.48 19.71
CA LEU A 454 19.26 -7.71 20.00
C LEU A 454 20.66 -7.47 20.56
N VAL A 455 21.31 -6.37 20.18
CA VAL A 455 22.71 -6.10 20.53
C VAL A 455 22.82 -4.85 21.40
N THR A 456 22.32 -3.70 20.92
CA THR A 456 22.57 -2.42 21.63
C THR A 456 21.85 -2.34 22.97
N GLU A 457 20.59 -2.77 23.07
CA GLU A 457 19.81 -2.72 24.31
C GLU A 457 20.37 -3.66 25.40
N PRO A 458 20.68 -4.94 25.10
CA PRO A 458 21.34 -5.84 26.06
C PRO A 458 22.73 -5.35 26.48
N LEU A 459 23.55 -4.87 25.54
CA LEU A 459 24.87 -4.29 25.88
C LEU A 459 24.72 -3.04 26.77
N CYS A 460 23.75 -2.15 26.52
CA CYS A 460 23.53 -1.00 27.42
C CYS A 460 23.10 -1.46 28.82
N ALA A 461 22.32 -2.55 28.93
CA ALA A 461 21.94 -3.08 30.23
C ALA A 461 23.15 -3.65 31.01
N LEU A 462 24.08 -4.31 30.31
CA LEU A 462 25.29 -4.87 30.91
C LEU A 462 26.32 -3.80 31.32
N PHE A 463 26.50 -2.76 30.50
CA PHE A 463 27.55 -1.75 30.70
C PHE A 463 27.08 -0.46 31.40
N CYS A 464 25.78 -0.27 31.64
CA CYS A 464 25.26 0.92 32.30
C CYS A 464 24.95 0.61 33.77
N SER A 465 25.78 1.10 34.68
CA SER A 465 25.61 1.00 36.13
C SER A 465 24.34 1.69 36.67
N CYS A 466 23.64 2.49 35.85
CA CYS A 466 22.34 3.09 36.19
C CYS A 466 21.13 2.15 35.91
N CYS A 467 21.35 0.93 35.42
CA CYS A 467 20.31 -0.06 35.09
C CYS A 467 20.10 -1.09 36.21
N THR A 468 19.89 -0.67 37.46
CA THR A 468 19.52 -1.59 38.53
C THR A 468 18.03 -1.90 38.46
N GLY A 469 17.65 -3.11 38.01
CA GLY A 469 16.29 -3.64 38.17
C GLY A 469 15.42 -3.72 36.90
N GLY A 470 15.94 -4.31 35.81
CA GLY A 470 15.10 -4.88 34.73
C GLY A 470 14.28 -3.91 33.86
N THR A 471 14.36 -2.60 34.10
CA THR A 471 13.71 -1.58 33.27
C THR A 471 14.75 -0.81 32.45
N ALA A 472 14.49 -0.67 31.14
CA ALA A 472 15.40 -0.02 30.20
C ALA A 472 15.70 1.44 30.63
N CYS A 473 16.94 1.72 31.06
CA CYS A 473 17.35 3.07 31.46
C CYS A 473 17.18 4.07 30.32
N LYS A 474 16.36 5.11 30.55
CA LYS A 474 16.17 6.24 29.63
C LYS A 474 17.14 7.41 29.89
N GLY A 475 18.10 7.24 30.80
CA GLY A 475 19.07 8.27 31.17
C GLY A 475 19.98 8.72 30.02
N ARG A 476 20.67 9.85 30.22
CA ARG A 476 21.60 10.46 29.25
C ARG A 476 22.73 9.51 28.80
N CYS A 477 23.18 8.60 29.67
CA CYS A 477 24.23 7.63 29.34
C CYS A 477 23.79 6.63 28.24
N CYS A 478 22.65 5.96 28.42
CA CYS A 478 22.10 5.07 27.38
C CYS A 478 21.58 5.83 26.15
N ALA A 479 21.24 7.11 26.25
CA ALA A 479 20.97 7.94 25.06
C ALA A 479 22.25 8.17 24.22
N ARG A 480 23.37 8.50 24.87
CA ARG A 480 24.66 8.73 24.20
C ARG A 480 25.24 7.45 23.58
N PHE A 481 25.14 6.32 24.28
CA PHE A 481 25.56 5.02 23.74
C PHE A 481 24.73 4.61 22.51
N ARG A 482 23.40 4.81 22.55
CA ARG A 482 22.51 4.55 21.39
C ARG A 482 22.78 5.46 20.20
N LEU A 483 23.14 6.73 20.43
CA LEU A 483 23.56 7.65 19.37
C LEU A 483 24.87 7.18 18.73
N ARG A 484 25.87 6.85 19.55
CA ARG A 484 27.19 6.41 19.08
C ARG A 484 27.13 5.09 18.30
N SER A 485 26.36 4.10 18.78
CA SER A 485 26.19 2.83 18.07
C SER A 485 25.45 3.02 16.73
N ARG A 486 24.49 3.96 16.66
CA ARG A 486 23.80 4.32 15.42
C ARG A 486 24.75 4.96 14.41
N ASP A 487 25.60 5.87 14.85
CA ASP A 487 26.55 6.55 13.95
C ASP A 487 27.63 5.58 13.44
N VAL A 488 28.03 4.60 14.26
CA VAL A 488 28.90 3.49 13.83
C VAL A 488 28.19 2.61 12.80
N LEU A 489 26.94 2.20 13.04
CA LEU A 489 26.18 1.41 12.09
C LEU A 489 26.00 2.13 10.74
N ARG A 490 25.76 3.45 10.79
CA ARG A 490 25.62 4.29 9.60
C ARG A 490 26.93 4.46 8.83
N LYS A 491 28.08 4.49 9.52
CA LYS A 491 29.41 4.54 8.89
C LYS A 491 29.86 3.21 8.29
N ILE A 492 29.44 2.08 8.88
CA ILE A 492 29.85 0.74 8.44
C ILE A 492 28.92 0.20 7.34
N GLY A 493 27.62 0.51 7.39
CA GLY A 493 26.63 -0.03 6.45
C GLY A 493 26.56 0.73 5.12
N PRO A 494 26.14 0.08 4.01
CA PRO A 494 25.94 0.71 2.70
C PRO A 494 24.63 1.53 2.66
N TRP A 495 24.35 2.34 3.69
CA TRP A 495 23.07 3.04 3.85
C TRP A 495 22.78 4.00 2.69
N ASP A 496 23.79 4.73 2.23
CA ASP A 496 23.62 5.67 1.12
C ASP A 496 23.27 4.94 -0.19
N SER A 497 23.83 3.75 -0.43
CA SER A 497 23.48 2.90 -1.57
C SER A 497 22.05 2.37 -1.48
N ILE A 498 21.63 1.93 -0.30
CA ILE A 498 20.25 1.47 -0.04
C ILE A 498 19.25 2.61 -0.27
N GLN A 499 19.58 3.83 0.16
CA GLN A 499 18.73 4.99 0.00
C GLN A 499 18.61 5.43 -1.46
N GLU A 500 19.69 5.38 -2.24
CA GLU A 500 19.60 5.64 -3.69
C GLU A 500 18.82 4.55 -4.42
N MET A 501 18.97 3.28 -4.04
CA MET A 501 18.14 2.19 -4.57
C MET A 501 16.67 2.43 -4.23
N ALA A 502 16.34 2.77 -2.98
CA ALA A 502 14.98 3.11 -2.57
C ALA A 502 14.41 4.25 -3.42
N ARG A 503 15.20 5.31 -3.65
CA ARG A 503 14.78 6.43 -4.49
C ARG A 503 14.49 5.99 -5.92
N MET A 504 15.34 5.12 -6.49
CA MET A 504 15.12 4.56 -7.82
C MET A 504 13.81 3.76 -7.90
N TYR A 505 13.52 2.94 -6.89
CA TYR A 505 12.24 2.20 -6.82
C TYR A 505 11.04 3.15 -6.76
N GLU A 506 11.05 4.13 -5.87
CA GLU A 506 9.95 5.08 -5.73
C GLU A 506 9.78 5.93 -7.01
N TYR A 507 10.88 6.31 -7.65
CA TYR A 507 10.89 7.03 -8.92
C TYR A 507 10.27 6.20 -10.05
N THR A 508 10.71 4.95 -10.23
CA THR A 508 10.16 4.03 -11.25
C THR A 508 8.67 3.77 -11.01
N MET A 509 8.27 3.55 -9.76
CA MET A 509 6.86 3.40 -9.40
C MET A 509 6.04 4.65 -9.71
N GLY A 510 6.57 5.84 -9.39
CA GLY A 510 5.91 7.11 -9.69
C GLY A 510 5.68 7.30 -11.19
N ILE A 511 6.69 7.02 -12.02
CA ILE A 511 6.54 7.06 -13.49
C ILE A 511 5.49 6.06 -13.96
N LEU A 512 5.54 4.81 -13.50
CA LEU A 512 4.60 3.77 -13.90
C LEU A 512 3.14 4.17 -13.61
N ILE A 513 2.91 4.84 -12.48
CA ILE A 513 1.57 5.27 -12.05
C ILE A 513 1.12 6.55 -12.75
N PHE A 514 2.00 7.56 -12.84
CA PHE A 514 1.65 8.88 -13.37
C PHE A 514 1.66 8.94 -14.90
N PHE A 515 2.44 8.10 -15.58
CA PHE A 515 2.51 8.12 -17.04
C PHE A 515 1.15 7.80 -17.69
N PRO A 516 0.40 6.74 -17.29
CA PRO A 516 -0.96 6.53 -17.79
C PRO A 516 -1.90 7.70 -17.52
N ILE A 517 -1.75 8.37 -16.37
CA ILE A 517 -2.58 9.53 -16.00
C ILE A 517 -2.26 10.73 -16.91
N ALA A 518 -0.99 10.98 -17.18
CA ALA A 518 -0.54 12.00 -18.11
C ALA A 518 -1.08 11.75 -19.52
N VAL A 519 -1.00 10.51 -20.00
CA VAL A 519 -1.58 10.11 -21.30
C VAL A 519 -3.10 10.32 -21.32
N LEU A 520 -3.81 9.91 -20.27
CA LEU A 520 -5.25 10.11 -20.17
C LEU A 520 -5.64 11.60 -20.11
N SER A 521 -4.81 12.43 -19.47
CA SER A 521 -5.05 13.88 -19.38
C SER A 521 -4.88 14.64 -20.70
N TRP A 522 -4.26 14.01 -21.71
CA TRP A 522 -4.20 14.55 -23.06
C TRP A 522 -5.57 14.55 -23.76
N PHE A 523 -6.47 13.66 -23.33
CA PHE A 523 -7.80 13.53 -23.92
C PHE A 523 -8.82 14.39 -23.16
N PRO A 524 -9.35 15.48 -23.75
CA PRO A 524 -10.23 16.40 -23.05
C PRO A 524 -11.52 15.73 -22.52
N PHE A 525 -12.03 14.74 -23.26
CA PHE A 525 -13.19 13.92 -22.88
C PHE A 525 -13.05 13.28 -21.48
N VAL A 526 -11.84 12.85 -21.09
CA VAL A 526 -11.62 12.19 -19.80
C VAL A 526 -11.85 13.15 -18.64
N SER A 527 -11.39 14.40 -18.78
CA SER A 527 -11.57 15.45 -17.77
C SER A 527 -13.05 15.84 -17.61
N GLU A 528 -13.79 15.91 -18.72
CA GLU A 528 -15.24 16.18 -18.70
C GLU A 528 -16.02 15.04 -18.07
N PHE A 529 -15.70 13.80 -18.44
CA PHE A 529 -16.31 12.60 -17.86
C PHE A 529 -16.09 12.54 -16.35
N GLN A 530 -14.86 12.77 -15.89
CA GLN A 530 -14.53 12.81 -14.46
C GLN A 530 -15.35 13.88 -13.73
N THR A 531 -15.43 15.09 -14.27
CA THR A 531 -16.15 16.20 -13.64
C THR A 531 -17.64 15.88 -13.52
N ARG A 532 -18.25 15.29 -14.56
CA ARG A 532 -19.65 14.82 -14.51
C ARG A 532 -19.84 13.70 -13.49
N LEU A 533 -18.91 12.76 -13.42
CA LEU A 533 -18.97 11.64 -12.47
C LEU A 533 -18.94 12.13 -11.01
N LEU A 534 -18.05 13.06 -10.69
CA LEU A 534 -17.89 13.59 -9.32
C LEU A 534 -19.00 14.55 -8.91
N PHE A 535 -19.53 15.34 -9.84
CA PHE A 535 -20.40 16.46 -9.53
C PHE A 535 -21.82 16.34 -10.10
N ASN A 536 -22.23 15.16 -10.55
CA ASN A 536 -23.54 14.96 -11.20
C ASN A 536 -24.71 15.53 -10.38
N GLN A 537 -24.72 15.30 -9.06
CA GLN A 537 -25.78 15.81 -8.16
C GLN A 537 -25.75 17.33 -7.99
N ALA A 538 -24.58 17.96 -8.12
CA ALA A 538 -24.46 19.40 -8.00
C ALA A 538 -24.87 20.10 -9.32
N PHE A 539 -24.60 19.47 -10.48
CA PHE A 539 -25.14 19.91 -11.77
C PHE A 539 -26.66 19.76 -11.83
N SER A 540 -27.24 18.65 -11.33
CA SER A 540 -28.69 18.47 -11.28
C SER A 540 -29.40 19.45 -10.34
N ARG A 541 -28.68 20.05 -9.39
CA ARG A 541 -29.16 21.13 -8.50
C ARG A 541 -28.90 22.54 -9.04
N GLY A 542 -28.37 22.69 -10.25
CA GLY A 542 -28.13 23.98 -10.89
C GLY A 542 -26.94 24.78 -10.33
N LEU A 543 -26.03 24.15 -9.58
CA LEU A 543 -24.83 24.83 -9.07
C LEU A 543 -23.81 25.05 -10.20
N GLN A 544 -23.31 26.29 -10.36
CA GLN A 544 -22.25 26.64 -11.32
C GLN A 544 -20.86 26.26 -10.77
N ILE A 545 -20.51 24.98 -10.86
CA ILE A 545 -19.30 24.40 -10.25
C ILE A 545 -18.02 24.86 -10.95
N SER A 546 -18.10 25.23 -12.23
CA SER A 546 -16.95 25.76 -12.99
C SER A 546 -16.36 27.03 -12.36
N ARG A 547 -17.20 27.93 -11.82
CA ARG A 547 -16.76 29.15 -11.10
C ARG A 547 -16.07 28.85 -9.77
N ILE A 548 -16.46 27.78 -9.08
CA ILE A 548 -15.85 27.36 -7.81
C ILE A 548 -14.50 26.68 -8.06
N LEU A 549 -14.40 25.83 -9.09
CA LEU A 549 -13.16 25.13 -9.47
C LEU A 549 -12.08 26.08 -10.02
N THR A 550 -12.49 27.17 -10.68
CA THR A 550 -11.58 28.19 -11.23
C THR A 550 -11.09 29.21 -10.20
N GLY A 551 -11.56 29.15 -8.95
CA GLY A 551 -11.06 30.00 -7.88
C GLY A 551 -11.32 31.50 -8.07
N GLN A 552 -12.35 31.89 -8.83
CA GLN A 552 -12.81 33.28 -8.77
C GLN A 552 -13.42 33.51 -7.39
N ASN A 553 -12.65 34.16 -6.51
CA ASN A 553 -13.19 34.81 -5.32
C ASN A 553 -14.37 35.67 -5.78
N GLY A 554 -15.56 35.37 -5.28
CA GLY A 554 -16.76 36.14 -5.55
C GLY A 554 -16.62 37.56 -5.03
N SER A 555 -16.07 38.46 -5.86
CA SER A 555 -16.20 39.90 -5.72
C SER A 555 -17.19 40.40 -6.77
N GLY A 556 -18.34 40.87 -6.30
CA GLY A 556 -19.40 41.52 -7.09
C GLY A 556 -20.65 40.64 -7.24
N SER A 557 -21.86 41.02 -6.85
CA SER A 557 -22.44 42.34 -6.57
C SER A 557 -23.56 42.17 -5.54
N LYS A 558 -23.54 42.97 -4.46
CA LYS A 558 -24.76 43.39 -3.78
C LYS A 558 -25.18 44.70 -4.44
N ARG A 559 -26.30 44.66 -5.18
CA ARG A 559 -27.14 45.74 -5.76
C ARG A 559 -28.05 44.99 -6.75
N ASP A 560 -29.37 44.95 -6.65
CA ASP A 560 -30.38 45.64 -5.83
C ASP A 560 -31.44 44.64 -5.36
#